data_AF-A0A818F7H8-F1
#
_entry.id   AF-A0A818F7H8-F1
#
_cell.length_a   1.000
_cell.length_b   1.000
_cell.length_c   1.000
_cell.angle_alpha   90.00
_cell.angle_beta   90.00
_cell.angle_gamma   90.00
#
_symmetry.space_group_name_H-M   'P 1'
#
loop_
_entity.id
_entity.type
_entity.pdbx_description
1 polymer ?
#
loop_
_entity_poly.entity_id
_entity_poly.type
_entity_poly.pdbx_seq_one_letter_code
_entity_poly.pdbx_strand_id
1 'polypeptide(L)'
;MSADSNSGNKSFWPVKTALKEKIIVLYDALLTGDQPWLENGHFWDDFFLLKVNAKYLLEELERTYIDKPAVLKPQLNTLFDQCLIFVNSTHRIRQLNAYYTICILIHAISRVNQRNGFGYPALDFLCGSEGVDNKFETLIESVNHTFLIDESFSGSTLLKNAAFDVILTCCTTMLNINENMLMDYMMANVNLFDSITQLLIRSPAIHGYDVCLLLALLLQYHKYDTSNTYIIRFSVFDDEVALTSLAQVIAYDIERTANESSSWWSSLTTFVGSAIQSGGGNRRMKKVDDCLLLTFYEAVHLNRNFISALTHTATNTWTTKGSSLSNNDALPPSLPAFSSASMLVAQDQTDFSNIDDFLASNNLLSVFLEYCSIIQQFSKNEDMCNTTKLCYLILLCITEDEFANATMHDENVTFSVYLHKAPMRHRKRGNEKNLPSRPLAVALLDLMMEFIWSHMMRNFPFDLYTKCIGIIQRILSFQKRTRTRLSYSWRPLWNALISLLKFLQNCESQLTKHRDLFQLASKIINIFNLFITFGDTFLRTPEAYDEVFYETVRCYHVFDNLYAFGK
;
A
#
# COMPACT_ATOMS: atom_id res chain seq x y z
N MET A 1 -12.69 -60.80 -56.95
CA MET A 1 -11.90 -59.98 -56.00
C MET A 1 -11.81 -58.60 -56.64
N SER A 2 -12.82 -57.77 -56.41
CA SER A 2 -12.83 -56.65 -55.44
C SER A 2 -12.08 -55.44 -56.02
N ALA A 3 -12.75 -54.50 -56.71
CA ALA A 3 -13.55 -53.41 -56.15
C ALA A 3 -12.75 -52.59 -55.11
N ASP A 4 -12.42 -51.34 -55.44
CA ASP A 4 -13.00 -50.20 -54.72
C ASP A 4 -12.74 -48.86 -55.41
N SER A 5 -13.87 -48.22 -55.69
CA SER A 5 -14.07 -46.80 -55.97
C SER A 5 -13.75 -45.96 -54.74
N ASN A 6 -13.08 -44.82 -54.89
CA ASN A 6 -13.21 -43.75 -53.90
C ASN A 6 -13.31 -42.38 -54.58
N SER A 7 -14.57 -41.99 -54.82
CA SER A 7 -15.00 -40.64 -55.14
C SER A 7 -14.70 -39.72 -53.96
N GLY A 8 -13.73 -38.82 -54.13
CA GLY A 8 -13.44 -37.74 -53.19
C GLY A 8 -14.61 -36.75 -53.13
N ASN A 9 -15.47 -36.94 -52.14
CA ASN A 9 -16.56 -36.07 -51.77
C ASN A 9 -15.98 -34.71 -51.32
N LYS A 10 -15.99 -33.70 -52.20
CA LYS A 10 -15.71 -32.31 -51.82
C LYS A 10 -16.90 -31.85 -50.98
N SER A 11 -16.72 -31.87 -49.66
CA SER A 11 -17.69 -31.34 -48.71
C SER A 11 -17.79 -29.82 -48.90
N PHE A 12 -18.88 -29.39 -49.53
CA PHE A 12 -19.29 -28.01 -49.69
C PHE A 12 -19.96 -27.54 -48.39
N TRP A 13 -19.19 -27.40 -47.32
CA TRP A 13 -19.64 -26.65 -46.14
C TRP A 13 -19.04 -25.25 -46.24
N PRO A 14 -19.85 -24.17 -46.25
CA PRO A 14 -19.30 -22.83 -46.10
C PRO A 14 -18.55 -22.81 -44.78
N VAL A 15 -17.30 -22.34 -44.81
CA VAL A 15 -16.55 -21.97 -43.60
C VAL A 15 -17.50 -21.09 -42.80
N LYS A 16 -18.00 -21.58 -41.67
CA LYS A 16 -18.81 -20.77 -40.75
C LYS A 16 -17.95 -19.56 -40.41
N THR A 17 -18.27 -18.40 -40.98
CA THR A 17 -17.76 -17.12 -40.51
C THR A 17 -17.94 -17.11 -39.01
N ALA A 18 -16.83 -17.02 -38.28
CA ALA A 18 -16.86 -17.01 -36.83
C ALA A 18 -17.88 -15.94 -36.38
N LEU A 19 -18.85 -16.35 -35.56
CA LEU A 19 -19.86 -15.43 -35.04
C LEU A 19 -19.12 -14.36 -34.23
N LYS A 20 -19.03 -13.14 -34.77
CA LYS A 20 -18.50 -11.99 -34.05
C LYS A 20 -19.57 -11.49 -33.08
N GLU A 21 -19.16 -11.13 -31.86
CA GLU A 21 -20.04 -10.49 -30.90
C GLU A 21 -20.56 -9.17 -31.47
N LYS A 22 -21.82 -8.81 -31.18
CA LYS A 22 -22.45 -7.58 -31.70
C LYS A 22 -21.60 -6.34 -31.36
N ILE A 23 -21.07 -6.27 -30.14
CA ILE A 23 -20.27 -5.13 -29.68
C ILE A 23 -18.97 -4.96 -30.49
N ILE A 24 -18.32 -6.06 -30.89
CA ILE A 24 -17.10 -6.03 -31.70
C ILE A 24 -17.37 -5.42 -33.07
N VAL A 25 -18.52 -5.74 -33.68
CA VAL A 25 -18.91 -5.16 -34.98
C VAL A 25 -19.16 -3.66 -34.85
N LEU A 26 -19.73 -3.20 -33.73
CA LEU A 26 -19.92 -1.77 -33.48
C LEU A 26 -18.59 -1.04 -33.25
N TYR A 27 -17.64 -1.67 -32.55
CA TYR A 27 -16.28 -1.14 -32.41
C TYR A 27 -15.57 -1.03 -33.75
N ASP A 28 -15.63 -2.09 -34.58
CA ASP A 28 -15.04 -2.08 -35.92
C ASP A 28 -15.56 -0.89 -36.75
N ALA A 29 -16.88 -0.71 -36.82
CA ALA A 29 -17.50 0.39 -37.55
C ALA A 29 -17.06 1.77 -37.03
N LEU A 30 -17.07 1.96 -35.71
CA LEU A 30 -16.68 3.23 -35.08
C LEU A 30 -15.20 3.55 -35.32
N LEU A 31 -14.31 2.56 -35.22
CA LEU A 31 -12.87 2.74 -35.34
C LEU A 31 -12.40 2.83 -36.80
N THR A 32 -13.16 2.31 -37.77
CA THR A 32 -12.89 2.51 -39.21
C THR A 32 -13.34 3.87 -39.72
N GLY A 33 -14.11 4.63 -38.93
CA GLY A 33 -14.60 5.97 -39.26
C GLY A 33 -16.05 6.02 -39.74
N ASP A 34 -16.79 4.90 -39.70
CA ASP A 34 -18.22 4.89 -40.01
C ASP A 34 -18.98 5.62 -38.89
N GLN A 35 -20.08 6.30 -39.24
CA GLN A 35 -20.90 7.07 -38.30
C GLN A 35 -22.30 6.46 -38.15
N PRO A 36 -22.43 5.23 -37.60
CA PRO A 36 -23.69 4.48 -37.55
C PRO A 36 -24.79 5.17 -36.74
N TRP A 37 -24.45 6.09 -35.84
CA TRP A 37 -25.41 6.87 -35.06
C TRP A 37 -26.13 7.96 -35.88
N LEU A 38 -25.64 8.33 -37.06
CA LEU A 38 -26.37 9.27 -37.94
C LEU A 38 -27.61 8.61 -38.55
N GLU A 39 -27.57 7.30 -38.77
CA GLU A 39 -28.67 6.54 -39.35
C GLU A 39 -29.65 5.99 -38.29
N ASN A 40 -29.14 5.70 -37.09
CA ASN A 40 -29.93 5.16 -35.99
C ASN A 40 -29.86 6.04 -34.73
N GLY A 41 -30.97 6.73 -34.42
CA GLY A 41 -31.07 7.59 -33.24
C GLY A 41 -30.95 6.86 -31.90
N HIS A 42 -31.19 5.54 -31.85
CA HIS A 42 -31.04 4.71 -30.64
C HIS A 42 -29.69 3.99 -30.57
N PHE A 43 -28.74 4.34 -31.45
CA PHE A 43 -27.44 3.67 -31.52
C PHE A 43 -26.73 3.61 -30.16
N TRP A 44 -26.61 4.75 -29.47
CA TRP A 44 -25.87 4.84 -28.21
C TRP A 44 -26.58 4.12 -27.06
N ASP A 45 -27.92 4.14 -27.05
CA ASP A 45 -28.73 3.38 -26.10
C ASP A 45 -28.45 1.87 -26.20
N ASP A 46 -28.39 1.35 -27.43
CA ASP A 46 -28.07 -0.06 -27.70
C ASP A 46 -26.61 -0.37 -27.42
N PHE A 47 -25.70 0.53 -27.79
CA PHE A 47 -24.27 0.39 -27.62
C PHE A 47 -23.90 0.19 -26.14
N PHE A 48 -24.36 1.08 -25.25
CA PHE A 48 -24.06 1.00 -23.82
C PHE A 48 -24.84 -0.09 -23.07
N LEU A 49 -25.83 -0.73 -23.69
CA LEU A 49 -26.46 -1.93 -23.13
C LEU A 49 -25.61 -3.19 -23.32
N LEU A 50 -24.73 -3.21 -24.32
CA LEU A 50 -23.89 -4.35 -24.61
C LEU A 50 -22.68 -4.41 -23.67
N LYS A 51 -22.32 -5.62 -23.25
CA LYS A 51 -21.14 -5.85 -22.41
C LYS A 51 -19.87 -5.38 -23.14
N VAL A 52 -19.06 -4.59 -22.45
CA VAL A 52 -17.77 -4.11 -22.97
C VAL A 52 -16.81 -5.28 -23.18
N ASN A 53 -16.35 -5.46 -24.42
CA ASN A 53 -15.23 -6.34 -24.72
C ASN A 53 -13.91 -5.55 -24.59
N ALA A 54 -13.38 -5.50 -23.37
CA ALA A 54 -12.27 -4.62 -23.00
C ALA A 54 -10.97 -4.94 -23.74
N LYS A 55 -10.63 -6.23 -23.84
CA LYS A 55 -9.43 -6.70 -24.52
C LYS A 55 -9.42 -6.28 -25.99
N TYR A 56 -10.52 -6.55 -26.70
CA TYR A 56 -10.63 -6.20 -28.11
C TYR A 56 -10.55 -4.68 -28.31
N LEU A 57 -11.33 -3.92 -27.54
CA LEU A 57 -11.36 -2.47 -27.66
C LEU A 57 -9.98 -1.86 -27.40
N LEU A 58 -9.27 -2.32 -26.37
CA LEU A 58 -7.92 -1.86 -26.06
C LEU A 58 -6.94 -2.14 -27.21
N GLU A 59 -6.85 -3.39 -27.67
CA GLU A 59 -5.92 -3.80 -28.74
C GLU A 59 -6.20 -3.04 -30.05
N GLU A 60 -7.48 -2.85 -30.39
CA GLU A 60 -7.89 -2.18 -31.62
C GLU A 60 -7.69 -0.67 -31.56
N LEU A 61 -7.89 -0.04 -30.40
CA LEU A 61 -7.58 1.37 -30.17
C LEU A 61 -6.09 1.63 -30.27
N GLU A 62 -5.25 0.83 -29.60
CA GLU A 62 -3.80 1.00 -29.66
C GLU A 62 -3.29 0.89 -31.10
N ARG A 63 -3.80 -0.08 -31.86
CA ARG A 63 -3.48 -0.26 -33.28
C ARG A 63 -3.92 0.92 -34.14
N THR A 64 -5.19 1.30 -34.04
CA THR A 64 -5.77 2.35 -34.89
C THR A 64 -5.21 3.74 -34.57
N TYR A 65 -4.85 3.99 -33.31
CA TYR A 65 -4.21 5.23 -32.89
C TYR A 65 -2.85 5.43 -33.56
N ILE A 66 -2.10 4.35 -33.76
CA ILE A 66 -0.81 4.36 -34.46
C ILE A 66 -1.02 4.46 -35.98
N ASP A 67 -1.95 3.66 -36.53
CA ASP A 67 -2.10 3.51 -37.98
C ASP A 67 -2.85 4.68 -38.64
N LYS A 68 -3.93 5.17 -38.01
CA LYS A 68 -4.89 6.14 -38.59
C LYS A 68 -5.42 7.16 -37.57
N PRO A 69 -4.55 7.95 -36.92
CA PRO A 69 -4.96 8.90 -35.86
C PRO A 69 -5.98 9.94 -36.33
N ALA A 70 -5.89 10.41 -37.58
CA ALA A 70 -6.81 11.43 -38.13
C ALA A 70 -8.26 10.92 -38.28
N VAL A 71 -8.44 9.63 -38.56
CA VAL A 71 -9.77 9.00 -38.64
C VAL A 71 -10.32 8.74 -37.24
N LEU A 72 -9.44 8.32 -36.33
CA LEU A 72 -9.81 7.95 -34.97
C LEU A 72 -10.22 9.14 -34.10
N LYS A 73 -9.53 10.30 -34.20
CA LYS A 73 -9.77 11.47 -33.34
C LYS A 73 -11.26 11.90 -33.27
N PRO A 74 -11.97 12.17 -34.38
CA PRO A 74 -13.38 12.60 -34.30
C PRO A 74 -14.31 11.53 -33.72
N GLN A 75 -14.00 10.25 -33.96
CA GLN A 75 -14.77 9.11 -33.48
C GLN A 75 -14.62 8.98 -31.95
N LEU A 76 -13.39 9.13 -31.44
CA LEU A 76 -13.13 9.11 -30.00
C LEU A 76 -13.71 10.29 -29.27
N ASN A 77 -13.62 11.50 -29.82
CA ASN A 77 -14.25 12.68 -29.22
C ASN A 77 -15.75 12.44 -29.02
N THR A 78 -16.43 11.92 -30.06
CA THR A 78 -17.86 11.61 -30.00
C THR A 78 -18.16 10.50 -28.99
N LEU A 79 -17.38 9.41 -29.01
CA LEU A 79 -17.54 8.30 -28.08
C LEU A 79 -17.34 8.75 -26.63
N PHE A 80 -16.34 9.58 -26.35
CA PHE A 80 -16.05 10.11 -25.02
C PHE A 80 -17.19 11.01 -24.53
N ASP A 81 -17.70 11.90 -25.39
CA ASP A 81 -18.85 12.76 -25.06
C ASP A 81 -20.09 11.93 -24.72
N GLN A 82 -20.35 10.86 -25.49
CA GLN A 82 -21.46 9.95 -25.20
C GLN A 82 -21.23 9.19 -23.90
N CYS A 83 -19.99 8.75 -23.61
CA CYS A 83 -19.71 8.12 -22.32
C CYS A 83 -20.03 9.06 -21.15
N LEU A 84 -19.69 10.36 -21.23
CA LEU A 84 -20.02 11.33 -20.17
C LEU A 84 -21.53 11.49 -19.97
N ILE A 85 -22.32 11.43 -21.04
CA ILE A 85 -23.79 11.44 -20.95
C ILE A 85 -24.29 10.17 -20.26
N PHE A 86 -23.82 8.99 -20.67
CA PHE A 86 -24.31 7.70 -20.16
C PHE A 86 -23.79 7.35 -18.77
N VAL A 87 -22.68 7.95 -18.31
CA VAL A 87 -22.21 7.90 -16.93
C VAL A 87 -23.20 8.57 -15.96
N ASN A 88 -24.05 9.49 -16.45
CA ASN A 88 -25.15 10.08 -15.68
C ASN A 88 -26.51 9.43 -15.96
N SER A 89 -26.53 8.29 -16.67
CA SER A 89 -27.78 7.61 -17.00
C SER A 89 -28.43 6.96 -15.78
N THR A 90 -29.76 6.88 -15.79
CA THR A 90 -30.53 6.14 -14.78
C THR A 90 -30.33 4.62 -14.89
N HIS A 91 -29.91 4.13 -16.05
CA HIS A 91 -29.75 2.70 -16.32
C HIS A 91 -28.34 2.22 -15.96
N ARG A 92 -28.23 1.50 -14.84
CA ARG A 92 -26.93 1.11 -14.24
C ARG A 92 -25.99 0.32 -15.15
N ILE A 93 -26.51 -0.56 -16.01
CA ILE A 93 -25.66 -1.29 -16.97
C ILE A 93 -25.01 -0.32 -17.96
N ARG A 94 -25.75 0.70 -18.41
CA ARG A 94 -25.22 1.70 -19.34
C ARG A 94 -24.18 2.57 -18.65
N GLN A 95 -24.49 2.97 -17.42
CA GLN A 95 -23.57 3.68 -16.55
C GLN A 95 -22.25 2.93 -16.35
N LEU A 96 -22.33 1.65 -16.01
CA LEU A 96 -21.19 0.77 -15.78
C LEU A 96 -20.34 0.60 -17.06
N ASN A 97 -20.99 0.28 -18.19
CA ASN A 97 -20.30 0.13 -19.47
C ASN A 97 -19.68 1.44 -19.95
N ALA A 98 -20.30 2.58 -19.67
CA ALA A 98 -19.74 3.89 -19.96
C ALA A 98 -18.45 4.14 -19.16
N TYR A 99 -18.44 3.86 -17.84
CA TYR A 99 -17.21 3.94 -17.03
C TYR A 99 -16.09 3.04 -17.56
N TYR A 100 -16.40 1.76 -17.86
CA TYR A 100 -15.39 0.86 -18.43
C TYR A 100 -14.85 1.35 -19.76
N THR A 101 -15.72 1.89 -20.62
CA THR A 101 -15.31 2.45 -21.90
C THR A 101 -14.37 3.64 -21.69
N ILE A 102 -14.70 4.59 -20.80
CA ILE A 102 -13.84 5.74 -20.45
C ILE A 102 -12.46 5.27 -19.97
N CYS A 103 -12.44 4.30 -19.04
CA CYS A 103 -11.21 3.73 -18.51
C CYS A 103 -10.31 3.19 -19.63
N ILE A 104 -10.87 2.40 -20.55
CA ILE A 104 -10.14 1.85 -21.69
C ILE A 104 -9.63 2.96 -22.63
N LEU A 105 -10.44 3.97 -22.92
CA LEU A 105 -10.05 5.09 -23.79
C LEU A 105 -8.84 5.85 -23.21
N ILE A 106 -8.93 6.26 -21.95
CA ILE A 106 -7.85 7.00 -21.27
C ILE A 106 -6.59 6.13 -21.20
N HIS A 107 -6.73 4.86 -20.84
CA HIS A 107 -5.60 3.93 -20.73
C HIS A 107 -4.91 3.71 -22.07
N ALA A 108 -5.65 3.39 -23.13
CA ALA A 108 -5.12 3.09 -24.45
C ALA A 108 -4.29 4.25 -25.01
N ILE A 109 -4.85 5.46 -25.01
CA ILE A 109 -4.20 6.65 -25.56
C ILE A 109 -2.96 7.01 -24.74
N SER A 110 -3.08 7.00 -23.41
CA SER A 110 -1.96 7.33 -22.52
C SER A 110 -0.80 6.34 -22.68
N ARG A 111 -1.12 5.04 -22.76
CA ARG A 111 -0.13 3.98 -22.91
C ARG A 111 0.62 4.06 -24.24
N VAL A 112 -0.06 4.35 -25.34
CA VAL A 112 0.59 4.51 -26.64
C VAL A 112 1.46 5.78 -26.67
N ASN A 113 0.99 6.88 -26.08
CA ASN A 113 1.77 8.12 -25.99
C ASN A 113 3.06 7.94 -25.20
N GLN A 114 3.00 7.25 -24.05
CA GLN A 114 4.20 6.94 -23.26
C GLN A 114 5.23 6.10 -24.03
N ARG A 115 4.79 5.13 -24.83
CA ARG A 115 5.68 4.20 -25.54
C ARG A 115 6.30 4.80 -26.80
N ASN A 116 5.52 5.60 -27.52
CA ASN A 116 5.88 6.00 -28.88
C ASN A 116 6.25 7.48 -28.98
N GLY A 117 6.06 8.27 -27.92
CA GLY A 117 6.45 9.69 -27.88
C GLY A 117 5.70 10.55 -28.91
N PHE A 118 4.45 10.21 -29.23
CA PHE A 118 3.66 10.99 -30.18
C PHE A 118 3.40 12.40 -29.62
N GLY A 119 3.72 13.42 -30.41
CA GLY A 119 3.64 14.84 -30.02
C GLY A 119 2.23 15.44 -29.97
N TYR A 120 1.17 14.63 -29.91
CA TYR A 120 -0.19 15.12 -29.68
C TYR A 120 -0.50 15.06 -28.18
N PRO A 121 -0.98 16.16 -27.57
CA PRO A 121 -1.47 16.11 -26.19
C PRO A 121 -2.59 15.05 -26.11
N ALA A 122 -2.37 14.00 -25.30
CA ALA A 122 -3.31 12.89 -25.15
C ALA A 122 -4.76 13.34 -24.91
N LEU A 123 -4.90 14.41 -24.12
CA LEU A 123 -6.17 15.03 -23.76
C LEU A 123 -6.88 15.70 -24.93
N ASP A 124 -6.16 16.45 -25.77
CA ASP A 124 -6.74 17.05 -26.99
C ASP A 124 -7.17 15.97 -27.98
N PHE A 125 -6.45 14.84 -28.03
CA PHE A 125 -6.86 13.73 -28.88
C PHE A 125 -8.14 13.04 -28.39
N LEU A 126 -8.29 12.89 -27.07
CA LEU A 126 -9.43 12.20 -26.47
C LEU A 126 -10.69 13.07 -26.42
N CYS A 127 -10.53 14.33 -26.06
CA CYS A 127 -11.62 15.25 -25.74
C CYS A 127 -11.90 16.26 -26.85
N GLY A 128 -10.97 16.43 -27.80
CA GLY A 128 -10.99 17.50 -28.78
C GLY A 128 -10.40 18.81 -28.24
N SER A 129 -10.34 19.82 -29.12
CA SER A 129 -9.66 21.09 -28.86
C SER A 129 -10.45 22.05 -27.97
N GLU A 130 -11.72 21.76 -27.68
CA GLU A 130 -12.61 22.63 -26.92
C GLU A 130 -13.28 21.88 -25.76
N GLY A 131 -13.39 22.55 -24.60
CA GLY A 131 -14.18 22.07 -23.47
C GLY A 131 -13.58 20.91 -22.66
N VAL A 132 -12.26 20.66 -22.75
CA VAL A 132 -11.58 19.60 -21.99
C VAL A 132 -11.83 19.76 -20.49
N ASP A 133 -11.70 20.98 -19.96
CA ASP A 133 -11.91 21.28 -18.55
C ASP A 133 -13.31 20.89 -18.08
N ASN A 134 -14.34 21.36 -18.79
CA ASN A 134 -15.75 21.04 -18.49
C ASN A 134 -16.02 19.53 -18.55
N LYS A 135 -15.40 18.82 -19.49
CA LYS A 135 -15.57 17.37 -19.65
C LYS A 135 -15.00 16.59 -18.46
N PHE A 136 -13.80 16.95 -17.99
CA PHE A 136 -13.20 16.32 -16.81
C PHE A 136 -13.86 16.75 -15.50
N GLU A 137 -14.32 17.99 -15.38
CA GLU A 137 -15.15 18.42 -14.26
C GLU A 137 -16.45 17.61 -14.18
N THR A 138 -17.15 17.44 -15.30
CA THR A 138 -18.35 16.59 -15.39
C THR A 138 -18.05 15.14 -15.01
N LEU A 139 -16.92 14.58 -15.49
CA LEU A 139 -16.50 13.22 -15.17
C LEU A 139 -16.28 13.04 -13.66
N ILE A 140 -15.55 13.96 -13.04
CA ILE A 140 -15.24 13.89 -11.60
C ILE A 140 -16.50 14.11 -10.77
N GLU A 141 -17.40 15.01 -11.18
CA GLU A 141 -18.70 15.19 -10.53
C GLU A 141 -19.55 13.90 -10.58
N SER A 142 -19.60 13.24 -11.73
CA SER A 142 -20.30 11.95 -11.87
C SER A 142 -19.72 10.85 -10.99
N VAL A 143 -18.39 10.78 -10.87
CA VAL A 143 -17.70 9.85 -9.98
C VAL A 143 -18.06 10.17 -8.52
N ASN A 144 -18.00 11.44 -8.11
CA ASN A 144 -18.40 11.86 -6.75
C ASN A 144 -19.84 11.45 -6.43
N HIS A 145 -20.77 11.72 -7.34
CA HIS A 145 -22.16 11.28 -7.19
C HIS A 145 -22.25 9.76 -7.06
N THR A 146 -21.48 9.00 -7.83
CA THR A 146 -21.43 7.54 -7.80
C THR A 146 -20.92 6.98 -6.48
N PHE A 147 -19.86 7.59 -5.92
CA PHE A 147 -19.32 7.24 -4.62
C PHE A 147 -20.33 7.45 -3.48
N LEU A 148 -21.17 8.48 -3.60
CA LEU A 148 -22.17 8.82 -2.59
C LEU A 148 -23.47 7.99 -2.69
N ILE A 149 -23.65 7.18 -3.73
CA ILE A 149 -24.82 6.28 -3.87
C ILE A 149 -24.92 5.35 -2.67
N ASP A 150 -26.14 5.22 -2.14
CA ASP A 150 -26.47 4.37 -1.01
C ASP A 150 -26.18 2.88 -1.26
N GLU A 151 -25.83 2.16 -0.19
CA GLU A 151 -25.37 0.76 -0.25
C GLU A 151 -26.52 -0.25 -0.29
N SER A 152 -27.75 0.20 -0.06
CA SER A 152 -28.96 -0.62 -0.02
C SER A 152 -29.32 -1.30 -1.35
N PHE A 153 -28.62 -0.99 -2.44
CA PHE A 153 -28.94 -1.46 -3.80
C PHE A 153 -27.95 -2.51 -4.34
N SER A 154 -28.50 -3.62 -4.87
CA SER A 154 -27.74 -4.67 -5.55
C SER A 154 -27.01 -4.12 -6.78
N GLY A 155 -25.67 -4.15 -6.78
CA GLY A 155 -24.83 -3.65 -7.87
C GLY A 155 -24.19 -2.27 -7.64
N SER A 156 -24.47 -1.60 -6.50
CA SER A 156 -23.80 -0.34 -6.12
C SER A 156 -22.27 -0.48 -6.05
N THR A 157 -21.78 -1.60 -5.51
CA THR A 157 -20.35 -1.93 -5.41
C THR A 157 -19.65 -1.99 -6.77
N LEU A 158 -20.25 -2.66 -7.77
CA LEU A 158 -19.67 -2.78 -9.10
C LEU A 158 -19.51 -1.42 -9.78
N LEU A 159 -20.49 -0.54 -9.58
CA LEU A 159 -20.47 0.80 -10.13
C LEU A 159 -19.39 1.67 -9.45
N LYS A 160 -19.25 1.58 -8.13
CA LYS A 160 -18.19 2.27 -7.37
C LYS A 160 -16.80 1.77 -7.79
N ASN A 161 -16.62 0.46 -8.00
CA ASN A 161 -15.37 -0.11 -8.52
C ASN A 161 -15.03 0.45 -9.90
N ALA A 162 -15.99 0.51 -10.83
CA ALA A 162 -15.76 1.08 -12.16
C ALA A 162 -15.42 2.58 -12.09
N ALA A 163 -16.02 3.34 -11.16
CA ALA A 163 -15.68 4.73 -10.92
C ALA A 163 -14.25 4.88 -10.35
N PHE A 164 -13.84 4.02 -9.42
CA PHE A 164 -12.44 3.96 -8.95
C PHE A 164 -11.48 3.63 -10.08
N ASP A 165 -11.77 2.64 -10.91
CA ASP A 165 -10.93 2.26 -12.05
C ASP A 165 -10.69 3.45 -12.97
N VAL A 166 -11.72 4.27 -13.24
CA VAL A 166 -11.57 5.50 -14.04
C VAL A 166 -10.65 6.51 -13.36
N ILE A 167 -10.90 6.86 -12.09
CA ILE A 167 -10.11 7.87 -11.38
C ILE A 167 -8.66 7.42 -11.20
N LEU A 168 -8.44 6.17 -10.80
CA LEU A 168 -7.09 5.60 -10.65
C LEU A 168 -6.37 5.55 -12.00
N THR A 169 -7.07 5.23 -13.09
CA THR A 169 -6.50 5.31 -14.44
C THR A 169 -6.10 6.74 -14.78
N CYS A 170 -6.93 7.75 -14.46
CA CYS A 170 -6.59 9.15 -14.63
C CYS A 170 -5.33 9.54 -13.83
N CYS A 171 -5.21 9.08 -12.59
CA CYS A 171 -4.05 9.38 -11.73
C CYS A 171 -2.75 8.70 -12.19
N THR A 172 -2.84 7.58 -12.90
CA THR A 172 -1.70 6.72 -13.28
C THR A 172 -1.32 6.78 -14.77
N THR A 173 -1.79 7.80 -15.49
CA THR A 173 -1.50 7.98 -16.92
C THR A 173 -0.06 8.38 -17.25
N MET A 174 0.79 8.70 -16.26
CA MET A 174 2.20 9.04 -16.42
C MET A 174 3.06 8.33 -15.37
N LEU A 175 4.32 8.06 -15.71
CA LEU A 175 5.29 7.46 -14.78
C LEU A 175 5.69 8.42 -13.66
N ASN A 176 5.79 9.72 -13.98
CA ASN A 176 5.99 10.78 -13.01
C ASN A 176 4.64 11.44 -12.71
N ILE A 177 4.17 11.32 -11.48
CA ILE A 177 2.87 11.86 -11.06
C ILE A 177 2.79 13.37 -11.27
N ASN A 178 3.90 14.08 -11.12
CA ASN A 178 3.97 15.54 -11.24
C ASN A 178 3.85 16.04 -12.69
N GLU A 179 4.03 15.16 -13.67
CA GLU A 179 3.88 15.45 -15.10
C GLU A 179 2.47 15.10 -15.62
N ASN A 180 1.63 14.51 -14.76
CA ASN A 180 0.28 14.11 -15.13
C ASN A 180 -0.70 15.30 -15.02
N MET A 181 -1.03 15.91 -16.17
CA MET A 181 -2.01 17.01 -16.25
C MET A 181 -3.41 16.63 -15.75
N LEU A 182 -3.78 15.34 -15.73
CA LEU A 182 -5.07 14.93 -15.19
C LEU A 182 -5.16 15.11 -13.67
N MET A 183 -4.03 15.16 -12.99
CA MET A 183 -3.99 15.42 -11.55
C MET A 183 -4.43 16.85 -11.23
N ASP A 184 -4.20 17.82 -12.13
CA ASP A 184 -4.67 19.20 -11.93
C ASP A 184 -6.19 19.27 -11.77
N TYR A 185 -6.94 18.48 -12.56
CA TYR A 185 -8.39 18.37 -12.42
C TYR A 185 -8.82 17.74 -11.10
N MET A 186 -8.05 16.76 -10.60
CA MET A 186 -8.31 16.18 -9.27
C MET A 186 -8.04 17.21 -8.17
N MET A 187 -6.91 17.92 -8.23
CA MET A 187 -6.53 18.97 -7.27
C MET A 187 -7.55 20.12 -7.20
N ALA A 188 -8.16 20.47 -8.32
CA ALA A 188 -9.21 21.49 -8.39
C ALA A 188 -10.54 21.03 -7.74
N ASN A 189 -10.81 19.72 -7.74
CA ASN A 189 -12.07 19.16 -7.27
C ASN A 189 -12.09 18.90 -5.76
N VAL A 190 -12.53 19.91 -5.01
CA VAL A 190 -12.65 19.87 -3.55
C VAL A 190 -13.49 18.68 -3.08
N ASN A 191 -14.63 18.40 -3.74
CA ASN A 191 -15.60 17.39 -3.31
C ASN A 191 -15.09 15.93 -3.34
N LEU A 192 -14.00 15.66 -4.07
CA LEU A 192 -13.47 14.29 -4.17
C LEU A 192 -12.95 13.79 -2.82
N PHE A 193 -12.30 14.65 -2.02
CA PHE A 193 -11.81 14.28 -0.69
C PHE A 193 -12.97 13.87 0.24
N ASP A 194 -14.06 14.63 0.22
CA ASP A 194 -15.23 14.35 1.06
C ASP A 194 -15.91 13.04 0.62
N SER A 195 -15.98 12.79 -0.70
CA SER A 195 -16.58 11.57 -1.27
C SER A 195 -15.80 10.31 -0.92
N ILE A 196 -14.46 10.32 -1.04
CA ILE A 196 -13.63 9.15 -0.69
C ILE A 196 -13.61 8.90 0.83
N THR A 197 -13.70 9.95 1.63
CA THR A 197 -13.80 9.86 3.09
C THR A 197 -15.12 9.22 3.51
N GLN A 198 -16.23 9.62 2.91
CA GLN A 198 -17.54 9.00 3.15
C GLN A 198 -17.56 7.52 2.74
N LEU A 199 -16.88 7.16 1.65
CA LEU A 199 -16.71 5.75 1.26
C LEU A 199 -15.92 4.96 2.30
N LEU A 200 -14.86 5.55 2.86
CA LEU A 200 -14.06 4.91 3.89
C LEU A 200 -14.87 4.61 5.16
N ILE A 201 -15.83 5.48 5.51
CA ILE A 201 -16.74 5.27 6.64
C ILE A 201 -17.78 4.18 6.32
N ARG A 202 -18.38 4.21 5.12
CA ARG A 202 -19.50 3.34 4.76
C ARG A 202 -19.06 1.91 4.41
N SER A 203 -18.00 1.77 3.61
CA SER A 203 -17.53 0.48 3.06
C SER A 203 -16.01 0.30 3.16
N PRO A 204 -15.42 0.37 4.38
CA PRO A 204 -13.98 0.22 4.58
C PRO A 204 -13.46 -1.14 4.08
N ALA A 205 -14.22 -2.22 4.29
CA ALA A 205 -13.81 -3.57 3.88
C ALA A 205 -13.76 -3.78 2.36
N ILE A 206 -14.57 -3.05 1.60
CA ILE A 206 -14.73 -3.25 0.15
C ILE A 206 -13.89 -2.23 -0.62
N HIS A 207 -14.05 -0.94 -0.29
CA HIS A 207 -13.44 0.17 -1.04
C HIS A 207 -12.28 0.83 -0.30
N GLY A 208 -12.01 0.45 0.96
CA GLY A 208 -10.98 1.09 1.77
C GLY A 208 -9.58 1.01 1.15
N TYR A 209 -9.25 -0.11 0.52
CA TYR A 209 -7.97 -0.25 -0.20
C TYR A 209 -7.85 0.77 -1.33
N ASP A 210 -8.86 0.89 -2.19
CA ASP A 210 -8.84 1.82 -3.33
C ASP A 210 -8.82 3.28 -2.87
N VAL A 211 -9.50 3.58 -1.76
CA VAL A 211 -9.41 4.89 -1.09
C VAL A 211 -7.97 5.17 -0.64
N CYS A 212 -7.30 4.21 -0.01
CA CYS A 212 -5.91 4.38 0.42
C CYS A 212 -4.98 4.61 -0.77
N LEU A 213 -5.17 3.87 -1.86
CA LEU A 213 -4.40 4.00 -3.11
C LEU A 213 -4.58 5.38 -3.74
N LEU A 214 -5.84 5.82 -3.89
CA LEU A 214 -6.15 7.13 -4.43
C LEU A 214 -5.59 8.24 -3.54
N LEU A 215 -5.76 8.13 -2.23
CA LEU A 215 -5.23 9.10 -1.26
C LEU A 215 -3.69 9.18 -1.33
N ALA A 216 -2.99 8.06 -1.44
CA ALA A 216 -1.53 8.04 -1.61
C ALA A 216 -1.09 8.80 -2.87
N LEU A 217 -1.77 8.60 -4.01
CA LEU A 217 -1.46 9.29 -5.25
C LEU A 217 -1.73 10.81 -5.12
N LEU A 218 -2.88 11.19 -4.57
CA LEU A 218 -3.27 12.59 -4.41
C LEU A 218 -2.32 13.35 -3.47
N LEU A 219 -1.87 12.73 -2.39
CA LEU A 219 -0.92 13.34 -1.45
C LEU A 219 0.50 13.47 -2.01
N GLN A 220 0.87 12.69 -3.02
CA GLN A 220 2.21 12.73 -3.61
C GLN A 220 2.36 13.74 -4.76
N TYR A 221 1.25 14.15 -5.37
CA TYR A 221 1.28 15.14 -6.45
C TYR A 221 1.78 16.50 -5.95
N HIS A 222 2.85 17.02 -6.56
CA HIS A 222 3.49 18.29 -6.18
C HIS A 222 3.71 18.40 -4.66
N LYS A 223 4.06 17.28 -4.00
CA LYS A 223 4.12 17.17 -2.53
C LYS A 223 4.95 18.27 -1.84
N TYR A 224 6.04 18.70 -2.48
CA TYR A 224 6.96 19.71 -1.93
C TYR A 224 6.61 21.14 -2.35
N ASP A 225 5.60 21.31 -3.20
CA ASP A 225 5.06 22.62 -3.53
C ASP A 225 3.87 22.93 -2.61
N THR A 226 3.76 24.17 -2.15
CA THR A 226 2.79 24.59 -1.14
C THR A 226 1.33 24.63 -1.62
N SER A 227 1.04 24.11 -2.81
CA SER A 227 -0.26 24.18 -3.50
C SER A 227 -1.11 22.92 -3.39
N ASN A 228 -0.61 21.79 -2.86
CA ASN A 228 -1.40 20.56 -2.80
C ASN A 228 -2.57 20.68 -1.80
N THR A 229 -3.78 20.81 -2.34
CA THR A 229 -5.04 20.93 -1.60
C THR A 229 -5.30 19.73 -0.68
N TYR A 230 -4.98 18.50 -1.10
CA TYR A 230 -5.22 17.30 -0.31
C TYR A 230 -4.29 17.18 0.90
N ILE A 231 -3.04 17.63 0.79
CA ILE A 231 -2.14 17.71 1.96
C ILE A 231 -2.75 18.64 3.01
N ILE A 232 -3.21 19.82 2.59
CA ILE A 232 -3.83 20.80 3.49
C ILE A 232 -5.09 20.21 4.12
N ARG A 233 -6.03 19.69 3.32
CA ARG A 233 -7.29 19.13 3.82
C ARG A 233 -7.05 17.95 4.76
N PHE A 234 -6.17 17.03 4.38
CA PHE A 234 -5.87 15.87 5.20
C PHE A 234 -5.15 16.22 6.51
N SER A 235 -4.33 17.29 6.54
CA SER A 235 -3.64 17.73 7.76
C SER A 235 -4.58 18.31 8.84
N VAL A 236 -5.68 18.95 8.42
CA VAL A 236 -6.69 19.52 9.34
C VAL A 236 -7.89 18.61 9.57
N PHE A 237 -7.92 17.45 8.91
CA PHE A 237 -9.02 16.51 8.97
C PHE A 237 -9.16 15.88 10.36
N ASP A 238 -10.37 15.91 10.92
CA ASP A 238 -10.65 15.59 12.34
C ASP A 238 -11.81 14.62 12.55
N ASP A 239 -12.35 14.01 11.49
CA ASP A 239 -13.35 12.95 11.61
C ASP A 239 -12.71 11.66 12.14
N GLU A 240 -12.88 11.42 13.45
CA GLU A 240 -12.33 10.27 14.16
C GLU A 240 -12.81 8.93 13.57
N VAL A 241 -14.04 8.86 13.04
CA VAL A 241 -14.60 7.63 12.48
C VAL A 241 -13.86 7.28 11.20
N ALA A 242 -13.71 8.24 10.29
CA ALA A 242 -12.96 8.04 9.05
C ALA A 242 -11.49 7.68 9.30
N LEU A 243 -10.82 8.37 10.24
CA LEU A 243 -9.43 8.09 10.60
C LEU A 243 -9.27 6.70 11.21
N THR A 244 -10.23 6.27 12.03
CA THR A 244 -10.26 4.91 12.58
C THR A 244 -10.49 3.87 11.49
N SER A 245 -11.41 4.13 10.54
CA SER A 245 -11.63 3.26 9.37
C SER A 245 -10.38 3.16 8.50
N LEU A 246 -9.64 4.27 8.29
CA LEU A 246 -8.34 4.26 7.60
C LEU A 246 -7.34 3.33 8.31
N ALA A 247 -7.23 3.48 9.64
CA ALA A 247 -6.34 2.67 10.45
C ALA A 247 -6.70 1.17 10.39
N GLN A 248 -7.99 0.84 10.38
CA GLN A 248 -8.48 -0.55 10.25
C GLN A 248 -8.13 -1.17 8.90
N VAL A 249 -8.30 -0.44 7.80
CA VAL A 249 -7.95 -0.92 6.45
C VAL A 249 -6.46 -1.25 6.37
N ILE A 250 -5.61 -0.36 6.90
CA ILE A 250 -4.16 -0.57 6.94
C ILE A 250 -3.84 -1.77 7.84
N ALA A 251 -4.42 -1.85 9.03
CA ALA A 251 -4.19 -2.94 9.98
C ALA A 251 -4.56 -4.31 9.37
N TYR A 252 -5.70 -4.37 8.68
CA TYR A 252 -6.19 -5.58 8.04
C TYR A 252 -5.22 -6.12 6.99
N ASP A 253 -4.69 -5.29 6.09
CA ASP A 253 -3.73 -5.77 5.08
C ASP A 253 -2.37 -6.15 5.69
N ILE A 254 -1.92 -5.40 6.70
CA ILE A 254 -0.72 -5.75 7.46
C ILE A 254 -0.88 -7.12 8.13
N GLU A 255 -2.01 -7.37 8.77
CA GLU A 255 -2.25 -8.65 9.44
C GLU A 255 -2.38 -9.80 8.43
N ARG A 256 -3.13 -9.60 7.35
CA ARG A 256 -3.28 -10.59 6.28
C ARG A 256 -1.92 -11.03 5.73
N THR A 257 -1.04 -10.08 5.45
CA THR A 257 0.32 -10.38 4.98
C THR A 257 1.22 -10.98 6.06
N ALA A 258 1.10 -10.55 7.32
CA ALA A 258 1.81 -11.12 8.45
C ALA A 258 1.41 -12.59 8.69
N ASN A 259 0.13 -12.93 8.67
CA ASN A 259 -0.39 -14.30 8.85
C ASN A 259 0.05 -15.25 7.73
N GLU A 260 0.03 -14.78 6.47
CA GLU A 260 0.56 -15.55 5.34
C GLU A 260 2.07 -15.84 5.53
N SER A 261 2.83 -14.84 6.02
CA SER A 261 4.28 -14.99 6.26
C SER A 261 4.61 -15.84 7.49
N SER A 262 3.82 -15.79 8.55
CA SER A 262 4.00 -16.59 9.77
C SER A 262 3.68 -18.07 9.52
N SER A 263 2.67 -18.35 8.70
CA SER A 263 2.38 -19.70 8.17
C SER A 263 3.54 -20.26 7.34
N TRP A 264 4.26 -19.41 6.62
CA TRP A 264 5.50 -19.81 5.96
C TRP A 264 6.62 -20.16 6.96
N TRP A 265 6.79 -19.36 8.02
CA TRP A 265 7.77 -19.65 9.07
C TRP A 265 7.47 -20.98 9.80
N SER A 266 6.20 -21.29 10.09
CA SER A 266 5.80 -22.57 10.70
C SER A 266 6.01 -23.76 9.75
N SER A 267 5.76 -23.57 8.45
CA SER A 267 6.00 -24.58 7.42
C SER A 267 7.49 -24.86 7.19
N LEU A 268 8.33 -23.82 7.14
CA LEU A 268 9.78 -23.96 7.06
C LEU A 268 10.32 -24.71 8.28
N THR A 269 9.89 -24.34 9.49
CA THR A 269 10.42 -24.91 10.73
C THR A 269 10.03 -26.37 10.98
N THR A 270 9.01 -26.88 10.29
CA THR A 270 8.57 -28.29 10.30
C THR A 270 9.32 -29.15 9.27
N PHE A 271 9.90 -28.54 8.22
CA PHE A 271 10.45 -29.24 7.06
C PHE A 271 11.98 -29.14 6.88
N VAL A 272 12.70 -28.49 7.80
CA VAL A 272 14.17 -28.38 7.71
C VAL A 272 14.87 -29.68 8.11
N GLY A 273 14.87 -30.60 7.16
CA GLY A 273 15.77 -31.75 7.04
C GLY A 273 16.00 -32.14 5.57
N SER A 274 15.03 -31.89 4.68
CA SER A 274 15.07 -32.34 3.27
C SER A 274 14.96 -31.22 2.22
N ALA A 275 14.34 -30.07 2.51
CA ALA A 275 14.10 -29.02 1.50
C ALA A 275 15.28 -28.07 1.23
N ILE A 276 16.38 -28.14 1.99
CA ILE A 276 17.57 -27.31 1.71
C ILE A 276 18.45 -27.94 0.61
N GLN A 277 18.17 -29.19 0.18
CA GLN A 277 18.97 -29.88 -0.84
C GLN A 277 18.22 -30.25 -2.13
N SER A 278 16.91 -30.01 -2.22
CA SER A 278 16.16 -30.16 -3.48
C SER A 278 15.72 -28.80 -4.00
N GLY A 279 16.38 -28.31 -5.04
CA GLY A 279 15.90 -27.14 -5.79
C GLY A 279 14.50 -27.35 -6.33
N GLY A 280 13.65 -26.32 -6.25
CA GLY A 280 12.34 -26.28 -6.91
C GLY A 280 11.22 -25.69 -6.05
N GLY A 281 11.04 -24.37 -6.10
CA GLY A 281 9.86 -23.70 -5.54
C GLY A 281 10.16 -22.27 -5.09
N ASN A 282 10.26 -21.33 -6.03
CA ASN A 282 10.45 -19.90 -5.77
C ASN A 282 9.17 -19.27 -5.19
N ARG A 283 8.74 -19.65 -3.98
CA ARG A 283 7.62 -19.00 -3.27
C ARG A 283 8.14 -17.74 -2.58
N ARG A 284 7.97 -16.58 -3.23
CA ARG A 284 8.36 -15.26 -2.69
C ARG A 284 7.46 -14.92 -1.49
N MET A 285 8.05 -14.41 -0.41
CA MET A 285 7.27 -13.86 0.71
C MET A 285 6.45 -12.67 0.21
N LYS A 286 5.17 -12.62 0.57
CA LYS A 286 4.29 -11.49 0.29
C LYS A 286 4.59 -10.38 1.30
N LYS A 287 4.71 -9.15 0.82
CA LYS A 287 4.85 -7.95 1.64
C LYS A 287 3.55 -7.15 1.56
N VAL A 288 3.32 -6.30 2.56
CA VAL A 288 2.26 -5.27 2.49
C VAL A 288 2.50 -4.42 1.25
N ASP A 289 1.42 -3.99 0.61
CA ASP A 289 1.53 -3.07 -0.51
C ASP A 289 2.27 -1.80 -0.06
N ASP A 290 3.33 -1.41 -0.78
CA ASP A 290 4.10 -0.22 -0.45
C ASP A 290 3.20 1.03 -0.50
N CYS A 291 2.11 1.00 -1.27
CA CYS A 291 1.12 2.06 -1.30
C CYS A 291 0.40 2.23 0.04
N LEU A 292 -0.04 1.16 0.69
CA LEU A 292 -0.70 1.25 2.00
C LEU A 292 0.27 1.74 3.07
N LEU A 293 1.53 1.27 3.05
CA LEU A 293 2.56 1.78 3.95
C LEU A 293 2.86 3.26 3.69
N LEU A 294 2.77 3.71 2.44
CA LEU A 294 2.92 5.11 2.09
C LEU A 294 1.74 5.95 2.60
N THR A 295 0.50 5.48 2.42
CA THR A 295 -0.69 6.10 3.02
C THR A 295 -0.55 6.18 4.54
N PHE A 296 -0.06 5.12 5.18
CA PHE A 296 0.19 5.09 6.61
C PHE A 296 1.26 6.12 7.04
N TYR A 297 2.36 6.21 6.29
CA TYR A 297 3.38 7.23 6.50
C TYR A 297 2.80 8.64 6.43
N GLU A 298 2.04 8.96 5.38
CA GLU A 298 1.42 10.29 5.26
C GLU A 298 0.39 10.54 6.36
N ALA A 299 -0.40 9.52 6.75
CA ALA A 299 -1.37 9.61 7.84
C ALA A 299 -0.72 10.02 9.17
N VAL A 300 0.37 9.36 9.55
CA VAL A 300 1.13 9.71 10.77
C VAL A 300 1.85 11.05 10.63
N HIS A 301 2.41 11.35 9.45
CA HIS A 301 3.24 12.54 9.25
C HIS A 301 2.42 13.84 9.13
N LEU A 302 1.25 13.78 8.46
CA LEU A 302 0.46 14.97 8.15
C LEU A 302 -0.65 15.25 9.16
N ASN A 303 -1.24 14.20 9.76
CA ASN A 303 -2.46 14.35 10.56
C ASN A 303 -2.24 13.90 12.01
N ARG A 304 -2.13 14.87 12.93
CA ARG A 304 -2.02 14.62 14.37
C ARG A 304 -3.22 13.88 14.97
N ASN A 305 -4.41 14.05 14.41
CA ASN A 305 -5.63 13.39 14.88
C ASN A 305 -5.61 11.90 14.55
N PHE A 306 -4.85 11.47 13.53
CA PHE A 306 -4.67 10.05 13.21
C PHE A 306 -3.91 9.29 14.30
N ILE A 307 -3.13 9.99 15.15
CA ILE A 307 -2.35 9.35 16.21
C ILE A 307 -3.26 8.65 17.24
N SER A 308 -4.46 9.17 17.51
CA SER A 308 -5.41 8.47 18.39
C SER A 308 -5.81 7.11 17.79
N ALA A 309 -6.06 7.06 16.48
CA ALA A 309 -6.44 5.85 15.75
C ALA A 309 -5.38 4.73 15.78
N LEU A 310 -4.09 5.05 16.02
CA LEU A 310 -3.02 4.05 16.14
C LEU A 310 -3.26 3.04 17.26
N THR A 311 -3.90 3.50 18.34
CA THR A 311 -4.01 2.76 19.60
C THR A 311 -5.42 2.28 19.91
N HIS A 312 -6.43 2.76 19.18
CA HIS A 312 -7.78 2.24 19.27
C HIS A 312 -7.85 0.81 18.74
N THR A 313 -8.39 -0.10 19.56
CA THR A 313 -8.81 -1.44 19.14
C THR A 313 -10.15 -1.32 18.41
N ALA A 314 -10.36 -2.07 17.33
CA ALA A 314 -11.61 -2.01 16.60
C ALA A 314 -12.78 -2.46 17.50
N THR A 315 -13.69 -1.54 17.85
CA THR A 315 -14.86 -1.85 18.68
C THR A 315 -16.03 -2.42 17.87
N ASN A 316 -16.02 -2.27 16.55
CA ASN A 316 -17.06 -2.76 15.65
C ASN A 316 -16.43 -3.59 14.54
N THR A 317 -16.60 -4.90 14.66
CA THR A 317 -16.40 -5.89 13.61
C THR A 317 -17.07 -5.41 12.32
N TRP A 318 -16.37 -5.49 11.20
CA TRP A 318 -17.00 -5.43 9.89
C TRP A 318 -18.09 -6.50 9.89
N THR A 319 -19.36 -6.11 9.98
CA THR A 319 -20.41 -7.10 9.83
C THR A 319 -20.42 -7.52 8.37
N THR A 320 -19.62 -8.52 8.04
CA THR A 320 -19.69 -9.33 6.81
C THR A 320 -21.01 -10.12 6.71
N LYS A 321 -22.05 -9.74 7.47
CA LYS A 321 -23.44 -10.13 7.25
C LYS A 321 -24.08 -9.18 6.24
N GLY A 322 -23.54 -9.18 5.03
CA GLY A 322 -24.06 -8.39 3.92
C GLY A 322 -23.45 -8.84 2.61
N SER A 323 -24.21 -9.66 1.87
CA SER A 323 -23.90 -10.21 0.54
C SER A 323 -22.81 -11.29 0.47
N SER A 324 -23.20 -12.54 0.71
CA SER A 324 -22.60 -13.62 -0.09
C SER A 324 -22.91 -13.31 -1.56
N LEU A 325 -21.92 -12.85 -2.32
CA LEU A 325 -22.03 -12.81 -3.77
C LEU A 325 -22.36 -14.23 -4.23
N SER A 326 -23.56 -14.41 -4.77
CA SER A 326 -23.90 -15.65 -5.45
C SER A 326 -22.94 -15.82 -6.64
N ASN A 327 -22.38 -17.01 -6.80
CA ASN A 327 -21.40 -17.44 -7.82
C ASN A 327 -21.80 -17.19 -9.31
N ASN A 328 -22.86 -16.43 -9.58
CA ASN A 328 -23.33 -16.10 -10.93
C ASN A 328 -22.91 -14.71 -11.42
N ASP A 329 -22.41 -13.83 -10.53
CA ASP A 329 -21.84 -12.53 -10.94
C ASP A 329 -20.34 -12.68 -11.21
N ALA A 330 -20.01 -13.37 -12.30
CA ALA A 330 -18.63 -13.45 -12.77
C ALA A 330 -18.12 -12.04 -13.08
N LEU A 331 -17.15 -11.57 -12.28
CA LEU A 331 -16.25 -10.47 -12.65
C LEU A 331 -15.80 -10.66 -14.11
N PRO A 332 -15.73 -9.59 -14.93
CA PRO A 332 -15.19 -9.71 -16.27
C PRO A 332 -13.75 -10.24 -16.21
N PRO A 333 -13.44 -11.42 -16.79
CA PRO A 333 -12.07 -11.75 -17.08
C PRO A 333 -11.62 -10.83 -18.23
N SER A 334 -10.45 -10.21 -18.12
CA SER A 334 -9.72 -9.45 -19.18
C SER A 334 -9.86 -7.91 -19.29
N LEU A 335 -9.91 -7.19 -18.17
CA LEU A 335 -9.20 -5.91 -18.08
C LEU A 335 -7.81 -6.18 -17.47
N PRO A 336 -6.72 -5.48 -17.84
CA PRO A 336 -5.57 -5.38 -16.96
C PRO A 336 -6.10 -4.95 -15.59
N ALA A 337 -5.79 -5.67 -14.51
CA ALA A 337 -6.28 -5.29 -13.19
C ALA A 337 -5.74 -3.89 -12.86
N PHE A 338 -6.58 -2.86 -12.97
CA PHE A 338 -6.22 -1.46 -12.74
C PHE A 338 -6.38 -1.08 -11.26
N SER A 339 -7.28 -1.76 -10.53
CA SER A 339 -7.45 -1.69 -9.08
C SER A 339 -7.21 -3.04 -8.40
N SER A 340 -6.51 -3.05 -7.26
CA SER A 340 -6.24 -4.27 -6.49
C SER A 340 -7.47 -4.81 -5.77
N ALA A 341 -8.54 -4.01 -5.59
CA ALA A 341 -9.82 -4.48 -5.07
C ALA A 341 -10.42 -5.60 -5.94
N SER A 342 -10.21 -5.55 -7.26
CA SER A 342 -10.57 -6.65 -8.18
C SER A 342 -9.74 -7.93 -7.96
N MET A 343 -8.53 -7.83 -7.38
CA MET A 343 -7.70 -8.98 -7.00
C MET A 343 -8.11 -9.56 -5.63
N LEU A 344 -8.37 -8.70 -4.63
CA LEU A 344 -8.71 -9.12 -3.27
C LEU A 344 -10.04 -9.87 -3.20
N VAL A 345 -11.05 -9.43 -3.95
CA VAL A 345 -12.36 -10.11 -4.02
C VAL A 345 -12.29 -11.42 -4.82
N ALA A 346 -11.35 -11.53 -5.78
CA ALA A 346 -11.26 -12.68 -6.67
C ALA A 346 -10.36 -13.81 -6.15
N GLN A 347 -9.49 -13.59 -5.14
CA GLN A 347 -8.47 -14.57 -4.77
C GLN A 347 -8.61 -15.23 -3.40
N ASP A 348 -9.26 -14.65 -2.40
CA ASP A 348 -9.23 -15.24 -1.06
C ASP A 348 -10.62 -15.32 -0.43
N GLN A 349 -11.29 -16.46 -0.63
CA GLN A 349 -12.26 -16.99 0.33
C GLN A 349 -11.52 -17.67 1.50
N THR A 350 -10.59 -16.98 2.14
CA THR A 350 -9.95 -17.46 3.38
C THR A 350 -10.76 -16.98 4.57
N ASP A 351 -11.04 -17.84 5.54
CA ASP A 351 -11.86 -17.61 6.74
C ASP A 351 -11.66 -16.22 7.39
N PHE A 352 -12.45 -15.24 6.95
CA PHE A 352 -12.39 -13.83 7.37
C PHE A 352 -12.69 -13.61 8.86
N SER A 353 -13.38 -14.56 9.51
CA SER A 353 -13.80 -14.45 10.91
C SER A 353 -12.62 -14.39 11.89
N ASN A 354 -11.49 -15.03 11.57
CA ASN A 354 -10.33 -15.06 12.48
C ASN A 354 -9.56 -13.74 12.51
N ILE A 355 -9.54 -13.00 11.39
CA ILE A 355 -8.87 -11.70 11.28
C ILE A 355 -9.71 -10.63 11.98
N ASP A 356 -11.03 -10.67 11.80
CA ASP A 356 -11.96 -9.75 12.48
C ASP A 356 -11.87 -9.86 14.01
N ASP A 357 -11.78 -11.09 14.55
CA ASP A 357 -11.58 -11.33 15.98
C ASP A 357 -10.19 -10.86 16.47
N PHE A 358 -9.16 -10.95 15.63
CA PHE A 358 -7.81 -10.49 15.98
C PHE A 358 -7.72 -8.96 16.01
N LEU A 359 -8.25 -8.26 15.00
CA LEU A 359 -8.30 -6.79 14.95
C LEU A 359 -9.20 -6.19 16.04
N ALA A 360 -10.18 -6.94 16.54
CA ALA A 360 -10.95 -6.55 17.72
C ALA A 360 -10.09 -6.54 18.99
N SER A 361 -9.01 -7.33 19.03
CA SER A 361 -8.11 -7.46 20.18
C SER A 361 -6.79 -6.69 20.06
N ASN A 362 -6.39 -6.29 18.84
CA ASN A 362 -5.13 -5.63 18.55
C ASN A 362 -5.34 -4.29 17.84
N ASN A 363 -4.56 -3.28 18.21
CA ASN A 363 -4.56 -1.99 17.52
C ASN A 363 -3.56 -1.98 16.35
N LEU A 364 -3.70 -0.99 15.46
CA LEU A 364 -2.84 -0.83 14.29
C LEU A 364 -1.35 -0.82 14.66
N LEU A 365 -0.96 -0.12 15.73
CA LEU A 365 0.45 -0.06 16.12
C LEU A 365 1.00 -1.42 16.55
N SER A 366 0.21 -2.25 17.25
CA SER A 366 0.61 -3.60 17.66
C SER A 366 0.85 -4.49 16.46
N VAL A 367 -0.10 -4.52 15.52
CA VAL A 367 -0.01 -5.28 14.26
C VAL A 367 1.17 -4.79 13.42
N PHE A 368 1.40 -3.48 13.39
CA PHE A 368 2.53 -2.90 12.67
C PHE A 368 3.89 -3.25 13.26
N LEU A 369 4.02 -3.27 14.61
CA LEU A 369 5.26 -3.70 15.28
C LEU A 369 5.57 -5.17 15.00
N GLU A 370 4.55 -6.03 15.01
CA GLU A 370 4.67 -7.43 14.62
C GLU A 370 5.14 -7.55 13.17
N TYR A 371 4.52 -6.83 12.23
CA TYR A 371 4.95 -6.82 10.83
C TYR A 371 6.38 -6.32 10.65
N CYS A 372 6.79 -5.25 11.36
CA CYS A 372 8.16 -4.76 11.36
C CYS A 372 9.15 -5.86 11.78
N SER A 373 8.77 -6.69 12.76
CA SER A 373 9.59 -7.80 13.25
C SER A 373 9.80 -8.92 12.21
N ILE A 374 8.84 -9.07 11.29
CA ILE A 374 8.87 -10.03 10.18
C ILE A 374 9.72 -9.47 9.04
N ILE A 375 9.35 -8.30 8.51
CA ILE A 375 9.94 -7.74 7.29
C ILE A 375 11.44 -7.48 7.44
N GLN A 376 11.87 -7.04 8.62
CA GLN A 376 13.28 -6.76 8.88
C GLN A 376 14.17 -8.00 8.71
N GLN A 377 13.66 -9.21 8.93
CA GLN A 377 14.44 -10.44 8.75
C GLN A 377 14.80 -10.73 7.28
N PHE A 378 14.10 -10.08 6.35
CA PHE A 378 14.29 -10.23 4.90
C PHE A 378 15.04 -9.06 4.26
N SER A 379 15.63 -8.18 5.07
CA SER A 379 16.38 -6.99 4.64
C SER A 379 17.57 -7.25 3.70
N LYS A 380 17.94 -8.52 3.47
CA LYS A 380 18.94 -8.90 2.44
C LYS A 380 18.44 -8.70 1.01
N ASN A 381 17.12 -8.73 0.79
CA ASN A 381 16.53 -8.37 -0.50
C ASN A 381 16.35 -6.85 -0.56
N GLU A 382 16.73 -6.21 -1.67
CA GLU A 382 16.67 -4.75 -1.86
C GLU A 382 15.24 -4.21 -1.70
N ASP A 383 14.25 -4.88 -2.31
CA ASP A 383 12.84 -4.49 -2.20
C ASP A 383 12.35 -4.52 -0.75
N MET A 384 12.70 -5.58 -0.01
CA MET A 384 12.31 -5.75 1.39
C MET A 384 13.07 -4.80 2.32
N CYS A 385 14.32 -4.46 1.96
CA CYS A 385 15.10 -3.43 2.63
C CYS A 385 14.44 -2.06 2.49
N ASN A 386 13.95 -1.71 1.29
CA ASN A 386 13.22 -0.48 1.04
C ASN A 386 11.89 -0.43 1.82
N THR A 387 11.14 -1.53 1.87
CA THR A 387 9.93 -1.63 2.69
C THR A 387 10.27 -1.52 4.19
N THR A 388 11.31 -2.19 4.68
CA THR A 388 11.78 -2.06 6.07
C THR A 388 12.18 -0.61 6.40
N LYS A 389 12.84 0.06 5.45
CA LYS A 389 13.22 1.47 5.56
C LYS A 389 11.98 2.37 5.70
N LEU A 390 10.94 2.13 4.91
CA LEU A 390 9.67 2.86 5.03
C LEU A 390 9.01 2.59 6.39
N CYS A 391 8.99 1.34 6.86
CA CYS A 391 8.47 1.02 8.19
C CYS A 391 9.21 1.78 9.31
N TYR A 392 10.53 1.87 9.23
CA TYR A 392 11.32 2.61 10.23
C TYR A 392 11.11 4.13 10.12
N LEU A 393 10.82 4.67 8.94
CA LEU A 393 10.42 6.07 8.79
C LEU A 393 9.08 6.34 9.48
N ILE A 394 8.10 5.45 9.32
CA ILE A 394 6.82 5.53 10.02
C ILE A 394 7.05 5.51 11.54
N LEU A 395 7.83 4.55 12.06
CA LEU A 395 8.16 4.49 13.49
C LEU A 395 8.91 5.74 13.99
N LEU A 396 9.75 6.35 13.16
CA LEU A 396 10.39 7.62 13.48
C LEU A 396 9.38 8.75 13.63
N CYS A 397 8.38 8.85 12.72
CA CYS A 397 7.30 9.83 12.83
C CYS A 397 6.46 9.59 14.09
N ILE A 398 6.07 8.34 14.38
CA ILE A 398 5.31 7.99 15.59
C ILE A 398 6.09 8.36 16.85
N THR A 399 7.39 8.06 16.91
CA THR A 399 8.23 8.40 18.08
C THR A 399 8.62 9.87 18.18
N GLU A 400 8.32 10.69 17.18
CA GLU A 400 8.50 12.13 17.22
C GLU A 400 7.28 12.84 17.84
N ASP A 401 6.09 12.29 17.62
CA ASP A 401 4.84 12.82 18.16
C ASP A 401 4.72 12.62 19.68
N GLU A 402 4.31 13.68 20.39
CA GLU A 402 4.23 13.67 21.85
C GLU A 402 3.06 12.83 22.36
N PHE A 403 1.91 12.88 21.68
CA PHE A 403 0.71 12.15 22.09
C PHE A 403 0.88 10.65 21.87
N ALA A 404 1.45 10.23 20.74
CA ALA A 404 1.78 8.83 20.48
C ALA A 404 2.73 8.28 21.55
N ASN A 405 3.78 9.03 21.89
CA ASN A 405 4.68 8.62 22.95
C ASN A 405 3.99 8.52 24.31
N ALA A 406 3.13 9.47 24.67
CA ALA A 406 2.37 9.42 25.92
C ALA A 406 1.54 8.14 26.01
N THR A 407 0.81 7.80 24.94
CA THR A 407 -0.01 6.58 24.88
C THR A 407 0.84 5.30 24.88
N MET A 408 1.95 5.27 24.13
CA MET A 408 2.85 4.11 24.09
C MET A 408 3.53 3.81 25.44
N HIS A 409 3.70 4.83 26.29
CA HIS A 409 4.34 4.71 27.61
C HIS A 409 3.34 4.61 28.77
N ASP A 410 2.03 4.69 28.52
CA ASP A 410 1.01 4.58 29.56
C ASP A 410 0.99 3.15 30.13
N GLU A 411 1.17 3.01 31.45
CA GLU A 411 1.16 1.73 32.14
C GLU A 411 -0.24 1.08 32.17
N ASN A 412 -1.30 1.87 31.96
CA ASN A 412 -2.67 1.38 31.91
C ASN A 412 -3.07 0.85 30.53
N VAL A 413 -2.33 1.25 29.49
CA VAL A 413 -2.60 0.88 28.10
C VAL A 413 -1.58 -0.16 27.66
N THR A 414 -1.92 -1.43 27.86
CA THR A 414 -1.00 -2.56 27.60
C THR A 414 -1.51 -3.49 26.52
N PHE A 415 -0.61 -3.92 25.63
CA PHE A 415 -0.91 -4.87 24.57
C PHE A 415 0.08 -6.04 24.57
N SER A 416 -0.33 -7.16 23.98
CA SER A 416 0.52 -8.33 23.77
C SER A 416 0.99 -8.33 22.31
N VAL A 417 2.22 -7.86 22.07
CA VAL A 417 2.82 -7.83 20.73
C VAL A 417 3.75 -9.02 20.55
N TYR A 418 3.48 -9.87 19.57
CA TYR A 418 4.37 -10.98 19.23
C TYR A 418 5.46 -10.51 18.26
N LEU A 419 6.72 -10.51 18.73
CA LEU A 419 7.86 -10.14 17.89
C LEU A 419 8.55 -11.38 17.35
N HIS A 420 8.53 -11.51 16.02
CA HIS A 420 9.27 -12.55 15.32
C HIS A 420 10.77 -12.32 15.49
N LYS A 421 11.42 -13.38 15.97
CA LYS A 421 12.82 -13.39 16.38
C LYS A 421 13.66 -14.15 15.34
N ALA A 422 14.82 -13.61 14.98
CA ALA A 422 15.70 -14.28 14.03
C ALA A 422 16.20 -15.62 14.62
N PRO A 423 16.25 -16.70 13.82
CA PRO A 423 16.74 -17.99 14.29
C PRO A 423 18.25 -17.93 14.54
N MET A 424 18.66 -17.94 15.81
CA MET A 424 20.06 -17.95 16.22
C MET A 424 20.43 -19.29 16.88
N ARG A 425 21.65 -19.79 16.63
CA ARG A 425 22.13 -21.12 17.07
C ARG A 425 22.01 -21.37 18.57
N HIS A 426 22.03 -20.33 19.39
CA HIS A 426 22.00 -20.41 20.85
C HIS A 426 20.60 -20.11 21.44
N ARG A 427 19.61 -19.77 20.61
CA ARG A 427 18.26 -19.42 21.06
C ARG A 427 17.43 -20.70 21.16
N LYS A 428 17.05 -21.10 22.38
CA LYS A 428 16.09 -22.19 22.59
C LYS A 428 14.72 -21.75 22.07
N ARG A 429 14.04 -22.61 21.30
CA ARG A 429 12.66 -22.39 20.83
C ARG A 429 11.74 -22.33 22.05
N GLY A 430 11.41 -21.13 22.50
CA GLY A 430 10.37 -20.92 23.50
C GLY A 430 9.01 -20.99 22.81
N ASN A 431 8.14 -21.90 23.26
CA ASN A 431 6.70 -21.73 23.06
C ASN A 431 6.29 -20.53 23.91
N GLU A 432 6.38 -19.31 23.38
CA GLU A 432 5.90 -18.08 24.03
C GLU A 432 4.36 -18.06 24.00
N LYS A 433 3.71 -19.06 24.62
CA LYS A 433 2.25 -19.22 24.62
C LYS A 433 1.51 -18.19 25.47
N ASN A 434 2.22 -17.43 26.30
CA ASN A 434 1.66 -16.36 27.14
C ASN A 434 2.62 -15.17 27.11
N LEU A 435 2.48 -14.27 26.13
CA LEU A 435 3.22 -13.01 26.16
C LEU A 435 2.57 -12.08 27.18
N PRO A 436 3.36 -11.44 28.07
CA PRO A 436 2.82 -10.49 29.01
C PRO A 436 2.38 -9.21 28.29
N SER A 437 1.19 -8.72 28.60
CA SER A 437 0.75 -7.39 28.15
C SER A 437 1.64 -6.32 28.77
N ARG A 438 2.18 -5.44 27.93
CA ARG A 438 3.07 -4.34 28.35
C ARG A 438 2.79 -3.08 27.53
N PRO A 439 3.25 -1.89 27.98
CA PRO A 439 3.19 -0.68 27.18
C PRO A 439 3.92 -0.87 25.84
N LEU A 440 3.40 -0.30 24.75
CA LEU A 440 3.94 -0.48 23.39
C LEU A 440 5.38 0.02 23.25
N ALA A 441 5.80 0.99 24.05
CA ALA A 441 7.19 1.45 24.10
C ALA A 441 8.17 0.30 24.42
N VAL A 442 7.76 -0.68 25.22
CA VAL A 442 8.58 -1.88 25.52
C VAL A 442 8.75 -2.73 24.26
N ALA A 443 7.66 -3.02 23.56
CA ALA A 443 7.68 -3.81 22.33
C ALA A 443 8.51 -3.12 21.23
N LEU A 444 8.41 -1.79 21.13
CA LEU A 444 9.21 -1.01 20.18
C LEU A 444 10.72 -1.06 20.51
N LEU A 445 11.10 -0.93 21.78
CA LEU A 445 12.50 -1.09 22.19
C LEU A 445 13.03 -2.51 21.92
N ASP A 446 12.22 -3.53 22.20
CA ASP A 446 12.57 -4.93 21.94
C ASP A 446 12.70 -5.22 20.43
N LEU A 447 11.84 -4.64 19.60
CA LEU A 447 11.92 -4.71 18.13
C LEU A 447 13.25 -4.12 17.62
N MET A 448 13.61 -2.92 18.09
CA MET A 448 14.88 -2.27 17.73
C MET A 448 16.09 -3.05 18.24
N MET A 449 16.01 -3.61 19.45
CA MET A 449 17.09 -4.44 20.00
C MET A 449 17.27 -5.73 19.18
N GLU A 450 16.18 -6.39 18.79
CA GLU A 450 16.23 -7.59 17.95
C GLU A 450 16.87 -7.30 16.60
N PHE A 451 16.58 -6.13 15.99
CA PHE A 451 17.26 -5.68 14.78
C PHE A 451 18.78 -5.57 14.99
N ILE A 452 19.22 -4.88 16.05
CA ILE A 452 20.65 -4.71 16.36
C ILE A 452 21.36 -6.06 16.44
N TRP A 453 20.78 -7.04 17.16
CA TRP A 453 21.37 -8.37 17.31
C TRP A 453 21.42 -9.18 16.02
N SER A 454 20.38 -9.09 15.19
CA SER A 454 20.24 -9.93 14.00
C SER A 454 20.96 -9.38 12.76
N HIS A 455 21.31 -8.08 12.74
CA HIS A 455 21.82 -7.40 11.54
C HIS A 455 23.29 -6.95 11.60
N MET A 456 24.06 -7.42 12.59
CA MET A 456 25.53 -7.29 12.60
C MET A 456 26.16 -8.23 11.55
N MET A 457 26.07 -7.84 10.28
CA MET A 457 26.46 -8.65 9.13
C MET A 457 27.47 -7.93 8.23
N ARG A 458 28.13 -8.70 7.34
CA ARG A 458 29.18 -8.17 6.45
C ARG A 458 28.69 -7.04 5.53
N ASN A 459 27.49 -7.15 4.97
CA ASN A 459 26.85 -6.06 4.24
C ASN A 459 26.04 -5.21 5.22
N PHE A 460 26.71 -4.28 5.89
CA PHE A 460 26.14 -3.55 7.01
C PHE A 460 25.09 -2.50 6.54
N PRO A 461 23.82 -2.60 6.96
CA PRO A 461 22.76 -1.70 6.50
C PRO A 461 22.76 -0.37 7.26
N PHE A 462 23.67 0.54 6.90
CA PHE A 462 23.88 1.83 7.59
C PHE A 462 22.61 2.67 7.78
N ASP A 463 21.77 2.79 6.73
CA ASP A 463 20.57 3.61 6.79
C ASP A 463 19.55 3.04 7.79
N LEU A 464 19.33 1.72 7.78
CA LEU A 464 18.44 1.07 8.75
C LEU A 464 18.96 1.21 10.19
N TYR A 465 20.26 1.05 10.42
CA TYR A 465 20.86 1.30 11.73
C TYR A 465 20.72 2.76 12.18
N THR A 466 20.89 3.72 11.26
CA THR A 466 20.72 5.14 11.56
C THR A 466 19.30 5.45 12.03
N LYS A 467 18.29 4.83 11.41
CA LYS A 467 16.88 4.96 11.82
C LYS A 467 16.60 4.22 13.13
N CYS A 468 17.06 2.97 13.27
CA CYS A 468 16.91 2.17 14.49
C CYS A 468 17.46 2.89 15.73
N ILE A 469 18.70 3.38 15.67
CA ILE A 469 19.30 4.16 16.76
C ILE A 469 18.54 5.48 16.98
N GLY A 470 18.06 6.11 15.91
CA GLY A 470 17.22 7.31 16.00
C GLY A 470 15.88 7.09 16.72
N ILE A 471 15.25 5.92 16.55
CA ILE A 471 14.02 5.51 17.25
C ILE A 471 14.31 5.34 18.74
N ILE A 472 15.36 4.57 19.10
CA ILE A 472 15.77 4.36 20.49
C ILE A 472 16.07 5.71 21.17
N GLN A 473 16.82 6.58 20.50
CA GLN A 473 17.18 7.89 21.03
C GLN A 473 15.95 8.76 21.29
N ARG A 474 14.94 8.77 20.40
CA ARG A 474 13.70 9.54 20.58
C ARG A 474 12.88 9.04 21.77
N ILE A 475 12.71 7.73 21.89
CA ILE A 475 12.01 7.11 23.03
C ILE A 475 12.67 7.51 24.35
N LEU A 476 14.00 7.38 24.44
CA LEU A 476 14.74 7.76 25.65
C LEU A 476 14.66 9.27 25.92
N SER A 477 14.70 10.09 24.87
CA SER A 477 14.58 11.56 25.01
C SER A 477 13.20 11.96 25.53
N PHE A 478 12.14 11.29 25.08
CA PHE A 478 10.79 11.45 25.62
C PHE A 478 10.77 11.09 27.11
N GLN A 479 11.22 9.90 27.48
CA GLN A 479 11.28 9.44 28.87
C GLN A 479 12.05 10.40 29.78
N LYS A 480 13.20 10.92 29.32
CA LYS A 480 13.97 11.96 30.03
C LYS A 480 13.16 13.25 30.21
N ARG A 481 12.52 13.74 29.14
CA ARG A 481 11.77 15.00 29.15
C ARG A 481 10.55 14.94 30.07
N THR A 482 9.80 13.84 30.05
CA THR A 482 8.58 13.64 30.85
C THR A 482 8.83 12.97 32.19
N ARG A 483 10.06 12.52 32.47
CA ARG A 483 10.45 11.71 33.64
C ARG A 483 9.62 10.42 33.77
N THR A 484 9.16 9.88 32.64
CA THR A 484 8.41 8.62 32.61
C THR A 484 9.37 7.45 32.83
N ARG A 485 9.10 6.63 33.84
CA ARG A 485 9.96 5.50 34.25
C ARG A 485 9.43 4.17 33.74
N LEU A 486 9.84 3.79 32.55
CA LEU A 486 9.38 2.56 31.92
C LEU A 486 9.89 1.31 32.66
N SER A 487 8.99 0.35 32.88
CA SER A 487 9.34 -0.97 33.42
C SER A 487 10.02 -1.85 32.38
N TYR A 488 11.31 -1.61 32.14
CA TYR A 488 12.09 -2.26 31.09
C TYR A 488 13.38 -2.90 31.61
N SER A 489 13.78 -4.02 31.00
CA SER A 489 15.09 -4.61 31.27
C SER A 489 16.12 -3.94 30.38
N TRP A 490 16.87 -2.99 30.94
CA TRP A 490 17.77 -2.14 30.17
C TRP A 490 19.12 -2.79 29.82
N ARG A 491 19.62 -3.70 30.66
CA ARG A 491 20.91 -4.36 30.46
C ARG A 491 21.06 -5.03 29.08
N PRO A 492 20.08 -5.80 28.56
CA PRO A 492 20.15 -6.36 27.21
C PRO A 492 20.31 -5.29 26.12
N LEU A 493 19.67 -4.12 26.26
CA LEU A 493 19.80 -3.02 25.32
C LEU A 493 21.23 -2.45 25.33
N TRP A 494 21.79 -2.16 26.53
CA TRP A 494 23.17 -1.68 26.64
C TRP A 494 24.17 -2.67 26.05
N ASN A 495 23.98 -3.97 26.30
CA ASN A 495 24.81 -5.02 25.73
C ASN A 495 24.72 -5.08 24.20
N ALA A 496 23.53 -4.89 23.63
CA ALA A 496 23.34 -4.82 22.19
C ALA A 496 24.09 -3.61 21.58
N LEU A 497 23.96 -2.44 22.21
CA LEU A 497 24.65 -1.22 21.77
C LEU A 497 26.18 -1.32 21.90
N ILE A 498 26.69 -1.87 23.00
CA ILE A 498 28.13 -2.13 23.17
C ILE A 498 28.64 -3.14 22.13
N SER A 499 27.86 -4.18 21.86
CA SER A 499 28.21 -5.18 20.83
C SER A 499 28.25 -4.56 19.44
N LEU A 500 27.32 -3.64 19.14
CA LEU A 500 27.33 -2.87 17.90
C LEU A 500 28.58 -1.99 17.80
N LEU A 501 28.97 -1.28 18.87
CA LEU A 501 30.22 -0.48 18.87
C LEU A 501 31.46 -1.36 18.63
N LYS A 502 31.54 -2.53 19.28
CA LYS A 502 32.62 -3.51 19.04
C LYS A 502 32.64 -3.98 17.58
N PHE A 503 31.47 -4.24 17.01
CA PHE A 503 31.34 -4.63 15.61
C PHE A 503 31.85 -3.53 14.66
N LEU A 504 31.44 -2.27 14.88
CA LEU A 504 31.87 -1.13 14.07
C LEU A 504 33.40 -0.95 14.10
N GLN A 505 34.04 -1.15 15.26
CA GLN A 505 35.50 -1.12 15.39
C GLN A 505 36.17 -2.22 14.57
N ASN A 506 35.67 -3.46 14.68
CA ASN A 506 36.27 -4.60 13.99
C ASN A 506 36.10 -4.54 12.46
N CYS A 507 35.10 -3.81 11.97
CA CYS A 507 34.82 -3.67 10.55
C CYS A 507 35.39 -2.39 9.92
N GLU A 508 36.22 -1.62 10.65
CA GLU A 508 36.84 -0.37 10.20
C GLU A 508 37.44 -0.46 8.79
N SER A 509 38.31 -1.44 8.53
CA SER A 509 39.04 -1.55 7.27
C SER A 509 38.14 -1.83 6.06
N GLN A 510 36.92 -2.31 6.29
CA GLN A 510 35.93 -2.62 5.26
C GLN A 510 34.89 -1.49 5.11
N LEU A 511 34.60 -0.77 6.19
CA LEU A 511 33.53 0.23 6.28
C LEU A 511 34.01 1.68 6.17
N THR A 512 35.32 1.94 6.23
CA THR A 512 35.94 3.29 6.15
C THR A 512 35.63 4.07 4.87
N LYS A 513 35.10 3.42 3.84
CA LYS A 513 34.60 4.11 2.63
C LYS A 513 33.29 4.89 2.88
N HIS A 514 32.59 4.63 3.99
CA HIS A 514 31.34 5.29 4.35
C HIS A 514 31.58 6.35 5.43
N ARG A 515 31.34 7.62 5.10
CA ARG A 515 31.42 8.76 6.05
C ARG A 515 30.43 8.64 7.23
N ASP A 516 29.50 7.69 7.16
CA ASP A 516 28.38 7.54 8.10
C ASP A 516 28.72 6.73 9.36
N LEU A 517 29.85 6.00 9.39
CA LEU A 517 30.21 5.14 10.53
C LEU A 517 30.42 5.94 11.82
N PHE A 518 31.17 7.05 11.74
CA PHE A 518 31.42 7.91 12.90
C PHE A 518 30.13 8.58 13.40
N GLN A 519 29.23 8.96 12.49
CA GLN A 519 27.93 9.53 12.86
C GLN A 519 27.09 8.51 13.63
N LEU A 520 27.04 7.27 13.17
CA LEU A 520 26.32 6.19 13.85
C LEU A 520 26.91 5.90 15.24
N ALA A 521 28.23 5.77 15.33
CA ALA A 521 28.93 5.56 16.60
C ALA A 521 28.69 6.71 17.59
N SER A 522 28.77 7.96 17.11
CA SER A 522 28.48 9.15 17.91
C SER A 522 27.04 9.15 18.44
N LYS A 523 26.05 8.75 17.63
CA LYS A 523 24.66 8.59 18.11
C LYS A 523 24.54 7.55 19.23
N ILE A 524 25.25 6.44 19.13
CA ILE A 524 25.26 5.41 20.19
C ILE A 524 25.92 5.93 21.47
N ILE A 525 27.04 6.66 21.36
CA ILE A 525 27.67 7.32 22.52
C ILE A 525 26.70 8.31 23.17
N ASN A 526 25.96 9.09 22.38
CA ASN A 526 24.98 10.04 22.91
C ASN A 526 23.87 9.34 23.70
N ILE A 527 23.47 8.12 23.32
CA ILE A 527 22.55 7.30 24.11
C ILE A 527 23.17 6.92 25.46
N PHE A 528 24.44 6.47 25.49
CA PHE A 528 25.13 6.19 26.77
C PHE A 528 25.28 7.44 27.63
N ASN A 529 25.63 8.58 27.03
CA ASN A 529 25.70 9.86 27.74
C ASN A 529 24.35 10.24 28.35
N LEU A 530 23.25 9.94 27.66
CA LEU A 530 21.91 10.18 28.18
C LEU A 530 21.62 9.33 29.42
N PHE A 531 21.94 8.03 29.40
CA PHE A 531 21.82 7.16 30.57
C PHE A 531 22.73 7.59 31.71
N ILE A 532 24.00 7.93 31.44
CA ILE A 532 24.98 8.29 32.48
C ILE A 532 24.65 9.65 33.13
N THR A 533 24.19 10.62 32.33
CA THR A 533 23.98 11.99 32.82
C THR A 533 22.59 12.19 33.43
N PHE A 534 21.58 11.47 32.93
CA PHE A 534 20.18 11.70 33.29
C PHE A 534 19.42 10.43 33.67
N GLY A 535 20.10 9.30 33.84
CA GLY A 535 19.48 8.00 34.13
C GLY A 535 18.65 8.00 35.41
N ASP A 536 19.03 8.80 36.41
CA ASP A 536 18.27 9.02 37.65
C ASP A 536 16.85 9.57 37.40
N THR A 537 16.65 10.28 36.29
CA THR A 537 15.36 10.90 35.96
C THR A 537 14.35 9.92 35.35
N PHE A 538 14.80 8.92 34.59
CA PHE A 538 13.91 8.03 33.82
C PHE A 538 14.14 6.52 34.01
N LEU A 539 15.25 6.08 34.63
CA LEU A 539 15.39 4.69 35.05
C LEU A 539 14.50 4.42 36.25
N ARG A 540 13.87 3.24 36.26
CA ARG A 540 12.88 2.90 37.28
C ARG A 540 13.50 2.75 38.67
N THR A 541 14.69 2.14 38.74
CA THR A 541 15.34 1.81 40.01
C THR A 541 16.80 2.28 40.06
N PRO A 542 17.34 2.60 41.25
CA PRO A 542 18.74 2.96 41.41
C PRO A 542 19.70 1.85 40.98
N GLU A 543 19.33 0.58 41.15
CA GLU A 543 20.18 -0.56 40.75
C GLU A 543 20.39 -0.59 39.24
N ALA A 544 19.37 -0.23 38.45
CA ALA A 544 19.51 -0.10 37.00
C ALA A 544 20.50 1.02 36.65
N TYR A 545 20.52 2.11 37.42
CA TYR A 545 21.46 3.21 37.21
C TYR A 545 22.90 2.77 37.51
N ASP A 546 23.13 2.09 38.63
CA ASP A 546 24.43 1.50 38.98
C ASP A 546 24.90 0.47 37.93
N GLU A 547 23.97 -0.31 37.37
CA GLU A 547 24.28 -1.30 36.33
C GLU A 547 24.78 -0.66 35.03
N VAL A 548 24.29 0.54 34.64
CA VAL A 548 24.85 1.30 33.50
C VAL A 548 26.31 1.62 33.73
N PHE A 549 26.64 2.17 34.91
CA PHE A 549 28.01 2.53 35.25
C PHE A 549 28.90 1.30 35.27
N TYR A 550 28.42 0.21 35.87
CA TYR A 550 29.13 -1.06 35.90
C TYR A 550 29.43 -1.57 34.48
N GLU A 551 28.43 -1.66 33.59
CA GLU A 551 28.66 -2.17 32.23
C GLU A 551 29.54 -1.22 31.39
N THR A 552 29.44 0.10 31.61
CA THR A 552 30.31 1.10 30.97
C THR A 552 31.76 0.94 31.40
N VAL A 553 32.02 0.85 32.71
CA VAL A 553 33.37 0.62 33.27
C VAL A 553 33.89 -0.75 32.85
N ARG A 554 33.07 -1.79 32.87
CA ARG A 554 33.46 -3.15 32.44
C ARG A 554 33.88 -3.17 30.97
N CYS A 555 33.21 -2.38 30.12
CA CYS A 555 33.48 -2.29 28.69
C CYS A 555 34.29 -1.05 28.29
N TYR A 556 35.02 -0.41 29.21
CA TYR A 556 35.71 0.88 28.99
C TYR A 556 36.62 0.88 27.74
N HIS A 557 37.33 -0.23 27.50
CA HIS A 557 38.21 -0.41 26.34
C HIS A 557 37.50 -0.17 25.01
N VAL A 558 36.20 -0.47 24.90
CA VAL A 558 35.41 -0.20 23.70
C VAL A 558 35.29 1.30 23.48
N PHE A 559 34.98 2.06 24.53
CA PHE A 559 34.82 3.51 24.43
C PHE A 559 36.17 4.21 24.17
N ASP A 560 37.24 3.77 24.83
CA ASP A 560 38.59 4.30 24.61
C ASP A 560 39.08 4.06 23.18
N ASN A 561 38.88 2.84 22.66
CA ASN A 561 39.23 2.51 21.27
C ASN A 561 38.45 3.38 20.29
N LEU A 562 37.18 3.67 20.57
CA LEU A 562 36.36 4.51 19.72
C LEU A 562 36.75 5.99 19.77
N TYR A 563 37.20 6.47 20.94
CA TYR A 563 37.74 7.81 21.09
C TYR A 563 39.08 7.95 20.37
N ALA A 564 39.95 6.94 20.43
CA ALA A 564 41.18 6.89 19.66
C ALA A 564 40.92 6.82 18.15
N PHE A 565 39.87 6.10 17.73
CA PHE A 565 39.39 6.02 16.34
C PHE A 565 38.84 7.35 15.82
N GLY A 566 38.30 8.20 16.69
CA GLY A 566 37.75 9.51 16.33
C GLY A 566 38.77 10.66 16.25
N LYS A 567 40.02 10.41 16.63
CA LYS A 567 41.15 11.34 16.45
C LYS A 567 41.82 11.10 15.11
#